data_AF-A0A367RDI2-F1
#
_entry.id   AF-A0A367RDI2-F1
#
_cell.length_a   1.000
_cell.length_b   1.000
_cell.length_c   1.000
_cell.angle_alpha   90.00
_cell.angle_beta   90.00
_cell.angle_gamma   90.00
#
_symmetry.space_group_name_H-M   'P 1'
#
loop_
_entity.id
_entity.type
_entity.pdbx_description
1 polymer ?
#
loop_
_entity_poly.entity_id
_entity_poly.type
_entity_poly.pdbx_seq_one_letter_code
_entity_poly.pdbx_strand_id
1 'polypeptide(L)'
;MPLFNISEAIPDQFIQLLDSKSANASGGIASFQSWSNRDINTISNDDTNSVILSANTFVLPAGSYIVDAASNFYIVNAVKMRLKNLTDGNILLSGITAYFNKNSTAYGNAGITGKFVIGENKSLALEYYVDSPTSSVYNLGAPVGDGSAEIYTSIDLRKVG
;
A
#
# COMPACT_ATOMS: atom_id res chain seq x y z
N MET A 1 -9.01 44.32 -25.27
CA MET A 1 -9.53 42.94 -25.19
C MET A 1 -8.97 42.35 -23.90
N PRO A 2 -9.79 41.89 -22.94
CA PRO A 2 -9.24 41.29 -21.73
C PRO A 2 -8.69 39.91 -22.10
N LEU A 3 -7.43 39.68 -21.80
CA LEU A 3 -6.82 38.35 -21.80
C LEU A 3 -7.47 37.55 -20.65
N PHE A 4 -8.24 36.52 -20.99
CA PHE A 4 -8.68 35.53 -20.01
C PHE A 4 -7.46 34.69 -19.65
N ASN A 5 -6.92 34.89 -18.45
CA ASN A 5 -5.90 34.03 -17.87
C ASN A 5 -6.61 32.78 -17.35
N ILE A 6 -6.76 31.77 -18.21
CA ILE A 6 -7.10 30.42 -17.79
C ILE A 6 -5.86 29.85 -17.12
N SER A 7 -5.79 29.88 -15.79
CA SER A 7 -4.79 29.09 -15.08
C SER A 7 -5.04 27.63 -15.45
N GLU A 8 -4.12 27.02 -16.18
CA GLU A 8 -4.17 25.61 -16.51
C GLU A 8 -4.15 24.86 -15.17
N ALA A 9 -5.24 24.17 -14.85
CA ALA A 9 -5.27 23.31 -13.67
C ALA A 9 -4.23 22.21 -13.91
N ILE A 10 -3.26 22.07 -13.00
CA ILE A 10 -2.31 20.97 -13.08
C ILE A 10 -3.14 19.67 -13.00
N PRO A 11 -3.05 18.79 -14.01
CA PRO A 11 -3.81 17.56 -14.01
C PRO A 11 -3.32 16.65 -12.87
N ASP A 12 -4.25 15.94 -12.23
CA ASP A 12 -3.90 14.93 -11.24
C ASP A 12 -2.93 13.91 -11.85
N GLN A 13 -1.85 13.60 -11.13
CA GLN A 13 -0.85 12.62 -11.56
C GLN A 13 -1.08 11.29 -10.84
N PHE A 14 -1.13 10.19 -11.59
CA PHE A 14 -1.36 8.86 -11.05
C PHE A 14 -0.06 8.10 -10.78
N ILE A 15 -0.01 7.41 -9.64
CA ILE A 15 1.08 6.54 -9.24
C ILE A 15 0.47 5.23 -8.76
N GLN A 16 1.00 4.10 -9.23
CA GLN A 16 0.61 2.77 -8.77
C GLN A 16 1.84 1.96 -8.36
N LEU A 17 1.83 1.53 -7.10
CA LEU A 17 2.85 0.67 -6.53
C LEU A 17 2.25 -0.67 -6.14
N LEU A 18 2.95 -1.76 -6.47
CA LEU A 18 2.46 -3.11 -6.29
C LEU A 18 3.43 -3.98 -5.47
N ASP A 19 2.85 -4.92 -4.73
CA ASP A 19 3.50 -6.19 -4.43
C ASP A 19 3.19 -7.16 -5.57
N SER A 20 4.09 -7.25 -6.54
CA SER A 20 3.97 -8.14 -7.69
C SER A 20 4.96 -9.29 -7.58
N LYS A 21 4.47 -10.51 -7.39
CA LYS A 21 5.31 -11.71 -7.30
C LYS A 21 5.09 -12.58 -8.53
N SER A 22 6.07 -13.41 -8.87
CA SER A 22 5.94 -14.37 -9.98
C SER A 22 4.76 -15.32 -9.77
N ALA A 23 4.21 -15.87 -10.85
CA ALA A 23 3.13 -16.86 -10.79
C ALA A 23 3.40 -17.96 -9.75
N ASN A 24 2.37 -18.31 -8.97
CA ASN A 24 2.42 -19.31 -7.88
C ASN A 24 3.23 -18.91 -6.63
N ALA A 25 3.89 -17.75 -6.61
CA ALA A 25 4.63 -17.31 -5.42
C ALA A 25 3.67 -16.78 -4.36
N SER A 26 3.74 -17.29 -3.13
CA SER A 26 2.88 -16.86 -2.03
C SER A 26 3.20 -15.46 -1.49
N GLY A 27 2.21 -14.79 -0.91
CA GLY A 27 2.35 -13.47 -0.28
C GLY A 27 3.28 -13.47 0.93
N GLY A 28 3.38 -14.59 1.66
CA GLY A 28 4.31 -14.77 2.77
C GLY A 28 3.64 -15.01 4.12
N ILE A 29 4.48 -15.36 5.11
CA ILE A 29 4.09 -15.53 6.51
C ILE A 29 3.99 -14.14 7.15
N ALA A 30 2.92 -13.90 7.91
CA ALA A 30 2.73 -12.62 8.60
C ALA A 30 3.54 -12.59 9.92
N SER A 31 4.20 -11.47 10.20
CA SER A 31 4.70 -11.16 11.54
C SER A 31 3.56 -10.68 12.42
N PHE A 32 3.51 -11.11 13.68
CA PHE A 32 2.40 -10.83 14.59
C PHE A 32 2.82 -9.98 15.77
N GLN A 33 1.85 -9.24 16.33
CA GLN A 33 2.02 -8.34 17.47
C GLN A 33 3.09 -7.25 17.29
N SER A 34 3.44 -6.94 16.04
CA SER A 34 4.32 -5.84 15.65
C SER A 34 3.83 -5.20 14.35
N TRP A 35 4.16 -3.92 14.15
CA TRP A 35 3.95 -3.28 12.85
C TRP A 35 5.08 -3.66 11.92
N SER A 36 4.74 -4.22 10.75
CA SER A 36 5.69 -4.70 9.75
C SER A 36 5.33 -4.17 8.37
N ASN A 37 6.33 -3.95 7.52
CA ASN A 37 6.10 -3.49 6.14
C ASN A 37 5.39 -4.57 5.32
N ARG A 38 4.44 -4.17 4.49
CA ARG A 38 4.04 -4.95 3.32
C ARG A 38 5.16 -4.92 2.29
N ASP A 39 5.31 -6.01 1.56
CA ASP A 39 6.19 -6.01 0.40
C ASP A 39 5.67 -5.00 -0.63
N ILE A 40 6.56 -4.21 -1.22
CA ILE A 40 6.27 -3.34 -2.36
C ILE A 40 7.53 -3.37 -3.22
N ASN A 41 7.41 -3.93 -4.43
CA ASN A 41 8.55 -4.29 -5.26
C ASN A 41 8.44 -3.78 -6.71
N THR A 42 7.30 -3.20 -7.09
CA THR A 42 7.04 -2.77 -8.47
C THR A 42 6.42 -1.38 -8.50
N ILE A 43 6.97 -0.50 -9.34
CA ILE A 43 6.30 0.73 -9.79
C ILE A 43 5.59 0.37 -11.11
N SER A 44 4.27 0.23 -11.07
CA SER A 44 3.45 -0.09 -12.25
C SER A 44 3.19 1.16 -13.09
N ASN A 45 2.93 2.29 -12.41
CA ASN A 45 2.80 3.60 -13.04
C ASN A 45 3.40 4.69 -12.12
N ASP A 46 4.01 5.71 -12.71
CA ASP A 46 4.41 6.92 -12.02
C ASP A 46 4.42 8.11 -12.99
N ASP A 47 3.31 8.84 -13.05
CA ASP A 47 3.19 10.05 -13.88
C ASP A 47 4.09 11.20 -13.40
N THR A 48 4.62 11.11 -12.18
CA THR A 48 5.54 12.12 -11.61
C THR A 48 6.98 11.88 -11.99
N ASN A 49 7.34 10.68 -12.46
CA ASN A 49 8.70 10.22 -12.73
C ASN A 49 9.68 10.52 -11.58
N SER A 50 9.20 10.53 -10.34
CA SER A 50 9.94 10.98 -9.16
C SER A 50 9.87 9.98 -8.01
N VAL A 51 9.10 8.90 -8.16
CA VAL A 51 8.97 7.88 -7.13
C VAL A 51 10.19 6.98 -7.13
N ILE A 52 10.79 6.81 -5.96
CA ILE A 52 11.92 5.90 -5.77
C ILE A 52 11.45 4.75 -4.90
N LEU A 53 11.64 3.52 -5.38
CA LEU A 53 11.34 2.30 -4.64
C LEU A 53 12.63 1.70 -4.06
N SER A 54 12.63 1.37 -2.77
CA SER A 54 13.75 0.71 -2.10
C SER A 54 13.25 -0.17 -0.96
N ALA A 55 13.51 -1.47 -1.03
CA ALA A 55 13.28 -2.44 0.05
C ALA A 55 11.92 -2.26 0.79
N ASN A 56 10.81 -2.41 0.06
CA ASN A 56 9.43 -2.29 0.58
C ASN A 56 9.03 -0.89 1.06
N THR A 57 9.87 0.10 0.81
CA THR A 57 9.60 1.52 1.08
C THR A 57 9.64 2.30 -0.22
N PHE A 58 8.94 3.43 -0.25
CA PHE A 58 8.90 4.29 -1.42
C PHE A 58 9.04 5.75 -1.01
N VAL A 59 9.72 6.54 -1.83
CA VAL A 59 9.86 7.99 -1.64
C VAL A 59 8.85 8.70 -2.53
N LEU A 60 8.05 9.56 -1.93
CA LEU A 60 7.18 10.49 -2.67
C LEU A 60 7.73 11.93 -2.57
N PRO A 61 7.65 12.72 -3.65
CA PRO A 61 8.01 14.14 -3.59
C PRO A 61 6.98 14.96 -2.80
N ALA A 62 7.31 16.23 -2.51
CA ALA A 62 6.35 17.15 -1.89
C ALA A 62 5.04 17.22 -2.69
N GLY A 63 3.90 17.18 -1.99
CA GLY A 63 2.59 17.19 -2.63
C GLY A 63 1.44 16.83 -1.70
N SER A 64 0.22 17.04 -2.23
CA SER A 64 -1.01 16.52 -1.66
C SER A 64 -1.39 15.24 -2.38
N TYR A 65 -1.67 14.18 -1.63
CA TYR A 65 -1.96 12.86 -2.18
C TYR A 65 -3.30 12.35 -1.67
N ILE A 66 -4.10 11.80 -2.58
CA ILE A 66 -5.20 10.89 -2.25
C ILE A 66 -4.69 9.48 -2.46
N VAL A 67 -4.85 8.62 -1.48
CA VAL A 67 -4.44 7.21 -1.55
C VAL A 67 -5.64 6.30 -1.40
N ASP A 68 -5.63 5.22 -2.17
CA ASP A 68 -6.38 4.01 -1.93
C ASP A 68 -5.39 2.83 -1.93
N ALA A 69 -5.25 2.16 -0.80
CA ALA A 69 -4.32 1.07 -0.63
C ALA A 69 -5.01 -0.14 0.00
N ALA A 70 -4.77 -1.32 -0.54
CA ALA A 70 -5.32 -2.56 -0.04
C ALA A 70 -4.29 -3.68 -0.09
N SER A 71 -4.36 -4.60 0.88
CA SER A 71 -3.56 -5.81 0.92
C SER A 71 -4.40 -7.02 1.34
N ASN A 72 -4.01 -8.19 0.83
CA ASN A 72 -4.69 -9.44 1.13
C ASN A 72 -4.16 -10.06 2.44
N PHE A 73 -5.07 -10.72 3.16
CA PHE A 73 -4.79 -11.45 4.38
C PHE A 73 -5.56 -12.76 4.46
N TYR A 74 -4.92 -13.79 5.02
CA TYR A 74 -5.48 -15.13 5.21
C TYR A 74 -5.27 -15.60 6.65
N ILE A 75 -6.37 -15.94 7.33
CA ILE A 75 -6.38 -16.58 8.66
C ILE A 75 -5.47 -15.89 9.70
N VAL A 76 -5.60 -14.56 9.80
CA VAL A 76 -4.76 -13.70 10.65
C VAL A 76 -5.41 -13.20 11.95
N ASN A 77 -6.68 -13.57 12.19
CA ASN A 77 -7.57 -12.92 13.16
C ASN A 77 -7.66 -11.40 12.91
N ALA A 78 -7.46 -10.57 13.93
CA ALA A 78 -7.55 -9.12 13.79
C ALA A 78 -6.37 -8.58 12.97
N VAL A 79 -6.67 -7.69 12.03
CA VAL A 79 -5.68 -7.00 11.20
C VAL A 79 -6.01 -5.53 11.07
N LYS A 80 -4.97 -4.70 10.96
CA LYS A 80 -5.05 -3.29 10.63
C LYS A 80 -3.86 -2.87 9.79
N MET A 81 -4.06 -1.91 8.89
CA MET A 81 -3.00 -1.30 8.10
C MET A 81 -2.80 0.16 8.45
N ARG A 82 -1.62 0.71 8.16
CA ARG A 82 -1.33 2.14 8.28
C ARG A 82 -0.29 2.58 7.23
N LEU A 83 -0.33 3.86 6.89
CA LEU A 83 0.70 4.51 6.10
C LEU A 83 1.66 5.23 7.05
N LYS A 84 2.91 4.77 7.09
CA LYS A 84 3.96 5.30 7.97
C LYS A 84 4.87 6.23 7.18
N ASN A 85 5.14 7.40 7.75
CA ASN A 85 6.26 8.23 7.31
C ASN A 85 7.49 7.82 8.13
N LEU A 86 8.47 7.25 7.44
CA LEU A 86 9.72 6.76 8.04
C LEU A 86 10.71 7.89 8.27
N THR A 87 10.65 8.95 7.46
CA THR A 87 11.52 10.13 7.59
C THR A 87 11.23 10.88 8.89
N ASP A 88 9.95 11.14 9.19
CA ASP A 88 9.55 11.94 10.36
C ASP A 88 9.08 11.08 11.54
N GLY A 89 8.98 9.76 11.36
CA GLY A 89 8.61 8.84 12.41
C GLY A 89 7.14 8.91 12.86
N ASN A 90 6.25 9.56 12.10
CA ASN A 90 4.82 9.66 12.40
C ASN A 90 3.95 8.77 11.50
N ILE A 91 2.67 8.63 11.86
CA ILE A 91 1.66 7.91 11.06
C ILE A 91 0.90 8.94 10.24
N LEU A 92 0.82 8.75 8.92
CA LEU A 92 0.07 9.64 8.03
C LEU A 92 -1.41 9.26 7.99
N LEU A 93 -1.70 7.97 7.84
CA LEU A 93 -3.07 7.45 7.75
C LEU A 93 -3.17 6.10 8.47
N SER A 94 -4.34 5.85 9.05
CA SER A 94 -4.71 4.54 9.62
C SER A 94 -5.86 3.94 8.84
N GLY A 95 -5.74 2.66 8.52
CA GLY A 95 -6.77 1.91 7.80
C GLY A 95 -7.89 1.40 8.68
N ILE A 96 -8.86 0.77 8.02
CA ILE A 96 -9.94 0.04 8.69
C ILE A 96 -9.38 -1.22 9.39
N THR A 97 -10.08 -1.68 10.41
CA THR A 97 -9.80 -2.96 11.06
C THR A 97 -10.63 -4.05 10.40
N ALA A 98 -10.04 -5.23 10.19
CA ALA A 98 -10.74 -6.42 9.72
C ALA A 98 -10.43 -7.63 10.60
N TYR A 99 -11.22 -8.68 10.50
CA TYR A 99 -11.04 -9.92 11.25
C TYR A 99 -11.18 -11.15 10.35
N PHE A 100 -10.11 -11.93 10.21
CA PHE A 100 -10.05 -13.14 9.40
C PHE A 100 -9.79 -14.35 10.31
N ASN A 101 -10.85 -14.98 10.79
CA ASN A 101 -10.80 -16.04 11.81
C ASN A 101 -9.75 -17.13 11.48
N LYS A 102 -8.81 -17.38 12.39
CA LYS A 102 -7.70 -18.33 12.14
C LYS A 102 -8.10 -19.81 12.11
N ASN A 103 -9.27 -20.15 12.66
CA ASN A 103 -9.79 -21.51 12.77
C ASN A 103 -10.78 -21.86 11.64
N SER A 104 -10.98 -20.94 10.70
CA SER A 104 -11.77 -21.12 9.48
C SER A 104 -10.93 -20.67 8.30
N THR A 105 -11.19 -21.14 7.09
CA THR A 105 -10.51 -20.67 5.87
C THR A 105 -11.00 -19.27 5.48
N ALA A 106 -10.71 -18.27 6.32
CA ALA A 106 -11.11 -16.88 6.15
C ALA A 106 -10.04 -16.09 5.38
N TYR A 107 -10.46 -15.43 4.32
CA TYR A 107 -9.62 -14.63 3.43
C TYR A 107 -10.32 -13.31 3.11
N GLY A 108 -9.55 -12.24 2.93
CA GLY A 108 -10.05 -10.98 2.42
C GLY A 108 -8.98 -9.90 2.43
N ASN A 109 -9.40 -8.65 2.33
CA ASN A 109 -8.50 -7.50 2.29
C ASN A 109 -8.73 -6.56 3.48
N ALA A 110 -7.66 -5.91 3.91
CA ALA A 110 -7.72 -4.69 4.70
C ALA A 110 -7.14 -3.54 3.86
N GLY A 111 -7.47 -2.30 4.21
CA GLY A 111 -7.05 -1.17 3.40
C GLY A 111 -7.08 0.18 4.11
N ILE A 112 -6.56 1.17 3.41
CA ILE A 112 -6.45 2.57 3.81
C ILE A 112 -6.94 3.42 2.67
N THR A 113 -7.84 4.34 2.96
CA THR A 113 -8.26 5.38 2.03
C THR A 113 -8.17 6.72 2.73
N GLY A 114 -7.63 7.75 2.07
CA GLY A 114 -7.54 9.07 2.67
C GLY A 114 -6.72 10.07 1.88
N LYS A 115 -6.62 11.27 2.43
CA LYS A 115 -5.79 12.36 1.90
C LYS A 115 -4.70 12.72 2.90
N PHE A 116 -3.48 12.94 2.42
CA PHE A 116 -2.37 13.44 3.23
C PHE A 116 -1.52 14.43 2.44
N VAL A 117 -0.67 15.18 3.15
CA VAL A 117 0.23 16.17 2.57
C VAL A 117 1.64 15.92 3.11
N ILE A 118 2.63 16.02 2.23
CA ILE A 118 4.04 16.01 2.58
C ILE A 118 4.72 17.26 2.00
N GLY A 119 5.51 17.96 2.82
CA GLY A 119 6.13 19.24 2.44
C GLY A 119 7.48 19.12 1.72
N GLU A 120 8.07 17.93 1.71
CA GLU A 120 9.36 17.60 1.10
C GLU A 120 9.38 16.11 0.76
N ASN A 121 10.47 15.60 0.19
CA ASN A 121 10.59 14.18 -0.13
C ASN A 121 10.52 13.35 1.15
N LYS A 122 9.57 12.42 1.23
CA LYS A 122 9.39 11.54 2.39
C LYS A 122 9.48 10.08 1.99
N SER A 123 10.24 9.31 2.76
CA SER A 123 10.25 7.85 2.68
C SER A 123 9.05 7.31 3.46
N LEU A 124 8.21 6.54 2.78
CA LEU A 124 6.96 6.01 3.30
C LEU A 124 6.98 4.47 3.24
N ALA A 125 6.21 3.85 4.12
CA ALA A 125 5.93 2.43 4.10
C ALA A 125 4.45 2.15 4.38
N LEU A 126 3.90 1.18 3.66
CA LEU A 126 2.63 0.59 4.01
C LEU A 126 2.88 -0.51 5.04
N GLU A 127 2.38 -0.33 6.25
CA GLU A 127 2.58 -1.28 7.34
C GLU A 127 1.28 -2.00 7.68
N TYR A 128 1.40 -3.22 8.20
CA TYR A 128 0.31 -4.00 8.76
C TYR A 128 0.64 -4.41 10.20
N TYR A 129 -0.42 -4.67 10.96
CA TYR A 129 -0.39 -5.34 12.25
C TYR A 129 -1.39 -6.48 12.21
N VAL A 130 -0.99 -7.67 12.65
CA VAL A 130 -1.90 -8.80 12.89
C VAL A 130 -1.76 -9.29 14.32
N ASP A 131 -2.88 -9.75 14.89
CA ASP A 131 -2.94 -10.22 16.28
C ASP A 131 -2.41 -11.65 16.45
N SER A 132 -3.02 -12.62 15.75
CA SER A 132 -2.69 -14.04 15.93
C SER A 132 -2.93 -14.83 14.64
N PRO A 133 -2.01 -14.77 13.67
CA PRO A 133 -2.07 -15.57 12.46
C PRO A 133 -1.71 -17.03 12.71
N THR A 134 -2.08 -17.90 11.77
CA THR A 134 -1.48 -19.25 11.68
C THR A 134 -0.05 -19.17 11.13
N SER A 135 0.65 -20.30 11.02
CA SER A 135 1.99 -20.39 10.40
C SER A 135 1.95 -20.56 8.88
N SER A 136 0.90 -20.08 8.21
CA SER A 136 0.71 -20.29 6.77
C SER A 136 1.57 -19.32 5.95
N VAL A 137 2.23 -19.82 4.91
CA VAL A 137 2.90 -18.97 3.90
C VAL A 137 1.95 -18.08 3.11
N TYR A 138 0.63 -18.27 3.27
CA TYR A 138 -0.40 -17.48 2.60
C TYR A 138 -0.97 -16.35 3.45
N ASN A 139 -0.48 -16.13 4.68
CA ASN A 139 -1.07 -15.12 5.58
C ASN A 139 -1.13 -13.73 4.95
N LEU A 140 -0.17 -13.39 4.09
CA LEU A 140 -0.11 -12.12 3.35
C LEU A 140 -0.66 -12.22 1.92
N GLY A 141 -1.22 -13.37 1.53
CA GLY A 141 -1.82 -13.64 0.24
C GLY A 141 -1.56 -15.08 -0.26
N ALA A 142 -2.62 -15.75 -0.74
CA ALA A 142 -2.53 -17.03 -1.44
C ALA A 142 -2.49 -16.79 -2.96
N PRO A 143 -1.65 -17.53 -3.72
CA PRO A 143 -1.58 -17.38 -5.17
C PRO A 143 -2.83 -17.95 -5.84
N VAL A 144 -3.23 -17.35 -6.97
CA VAL A 144 -4.22 -17.92 -7.88
C VAL A 144 -3.58 -18.99 -8.77
N GLY A 145 -2.33 -18.77 -9.20
CA GLY A 145 -1.56 -19.74 -9.99
C GLY A 145 -2.02 -19.88 -11.44
N ASP A 146 -2.62 -18.83 -12.03
CA ASP A 146 -3.10 -18.84 -13.42
C ASP A 146 -1.99 -18.64 -14.47
N GLY A 147 -0.74 -18.52 -14.02
CA GLY A 147 0.42 -18.25 -14.87
C GLY A 147 0.76 -16.76 -15.01
N SER A 148 -0.08 -15.87 -14.50
CA SER A 148 0.21 -14.43 -14.40
C SER A 148 0.90 -14.07 -13.07
N ALA A 149 1.34 -12.82 -12.94
CA ALA A 149 1.92 -12.34 -11.69
C ALA A 149 0.87 -12.24 -10.58
N GLU A 150 1.25 -12.61 -9.36
CA GLU A 150 0.40 -12.55 -8.18
C GLU A 150 0.50 -11.15 -7.55
N ILE A 151 -0.63 -10.44 -7.42
CA ILE A 151 -0.68 -9.11 -6.80
C ILE A 151 -1.28 -9.22 -5.40
N TYR A 152 -0.49 -8.89 -4.38
CA TYR A 152 -0.92 -9.02 -2.97
C TYR A 152 -1.15 -7.69 -2.25
N THR A 153 -0.64 -6.61 -2.83
CA THR A 153 -0.81 -5.25 -2.34
C THR A 153 -0.89 -4.31 -3.53
N SER A 154 -1.86 -3.39 -3.51
CA SER A 154 -1.88 -2.23 -4.41
C SER A 154 -1.89 -0.96 -3.59
N ILE A 155 -1.11 0.03 -4.01
CA ILE A 155 -1.13 1.40 -3.51
C ILE A 155 -1.36 2.31 -4.72
N ASP A 156 -2.58 2.79 -4.83
CA ASP A 156 -3.00 3.72 -5.87
C ASP A 156 -3.01 5.13 -5.28
N LEU A 157 -2.20 6.01 -5.85
CA LEU A 157 -1.98 7.36 -5.39
C LEU A 157 -2.35 8.34 -6.50
N ARG A 158 -3.09 9.38 -6.15
CA ARG A 158 -3.32 10.56 -6.99
C ARG A 158 -2.69 11.75 -6.33
N LYS A 159 -1.67 12.32 -6.95
CA LYS A 159 -1.13 13.63 -6.56
C LYS A 159 -2.10 14.69 -7.10
N VAL A 160 -2.65 15.49 -6.20
CA VAL A 160 -3.68 16.49 -6.52
C VAL A 160 -3.13 17.91 -6.48
N GLY A 161 -3.57 18.72 -7.45
CA GLY A 161 -3.13 20.11 -7.66
C GLY A 161 -1.80 20.20 -8.40
#